data_AF-R5XZB7-F1
#
_entry.id   AF-R5XZB7-F1
#
_cell.length_a   1.000
_cell.length_b   1.000
_cell.length_c   1.000
_cell.angle_alpha   90.00
_cell.angle_beta   90.00
_cell.angle_gamma   90.00
#
_symmetry.space_group_name_H-M   'P 1'
#
loop_
_entity.id
_entity.type
_entity.pdbx_description
1 polymer ?
#
loop_
_entity_poly.entity_id
_entity_poly.type
_entity_poly.pdbx_seq_one_letter_code
_entity_poly.pdbx_strand_id
1 'polypeptide(L)'
;MIKINSFEFRNDPLFLRNQFKGVGMFSMPLIKMQDISLEKLSLIGYDKINQSDEKEKTVHFFLDDYRFESIYKNPDDKIERLKKFNAVMSPDFSMFTEMPVSLQLYNCFRNRWVGAYLQSKGIKVIPTVRWGSLESFNFCFDGIEQGCTVAVSTLGIKNEKSHFMLGYNEMRRRIRPKKIICYGKPFEDMKGDIIEIDYAETNNLKHYEPIYVTKVTGYVLPREKGGGSAGGIGAGNPKPTFDENRDMPKFPGYKNKSPGKGFEWRGSSSPEDNKGNWYNRETGESYHWDVNHSEGKEPHWDYKHPEGWKRGYRIFEDGSWEQKFFEGAFYYG
;
A
#
# COMPACT_ATOMS: atom_id res chain seq x y z
N MET A 1 -0.35 36.15 -18.00
CA MET A 1 -0.55 35.23 -16.86
C MET A 1 -2.06 35.07 -16.70
N ILE A 2 -2.62 33.92 -17.07
CA ILE A 2 -4.07 33.68 -16.93
C ILE A 2 -4.33 33.49 -15.43
N LYS A 3 -5.08 34.40 -14.80
CA LYS A 3 -5.53 34.25 -13.42
C LYS A 3 -6.69 33.25 -13.42
N ILE A 4 -6.39 31.99 -13.13
CA ILE A 4 -7.42 30.97 -12.88
C ILE A 4 -8.05 31.29 -11.51
N ASN A 5 -9.35 31.52 -11.47
CA ASN A 5 -10.06 31.73 -10.20
C ASN A 5 -10.38 30.38 -9.52
N SER A 6 -10.74 30.40 -8.23
CA SER A 6 -10.98 29.17 -7.48
C SER A 6 -12.15 28.33 -8.02
N PHE A 7 -13.12 28.96 -8.68
CA PHE A 7 -14.24 28.25 -9.31
C PHE A 7 -13.76 27.48 -10.54
N GLU A 8 -12.97 28.10 -11.41
CA GLU A 8 -12.38 27.46 -12.59
C GLU A 8 -11.49 26.27 -12.20
N PHE A 9 -10.62 26.45 -11.20
CA PHE A 9 -9.75 25.37 -10.73
C PHE A 9 -10.53 24.18 -10.15
N ARG A 10 -11.59 24.43 -9.40
CA ARG A 10 -12.44 23.35 -8.84
C ARG A 10 -13.30 22.65 -9.88
N ASN A 11 -13.44 23.20 -11.07
CA ASN A 11 -14.12 22.56 -12.20
C ASN A 11 -13.14 21.98 -13.22
N ASP A 12 -11.82 22.09 -13.01
CA ASP A 12 -10.83 21.50 -13.88
C ASP A 12 -10.93 19.96 -13.82
N PRO A 13 -11.26 19.29 -14.94
CA PRO A 13 -11.35 17.84 -14.97
C PRO A 13 -10.02 17.15 -14.63
N LEU A 14 -8.88 17.76 -14.96
CA LEU A 14 -7.57 17.21 -14.60
C LEU A 14 -7.26 17.40 -13.11
N PHE A 15 -7.87 18.38 -12.44
CA PHE A 15 -7.79 18.48 -10.99
C PHE A 15 -8.69 17.44 -10.31
N LEU A 16 -9.96 17.33 -10.74
CA LEU A 16 -10.96 16.49 -10.08
C LEU A 16 -10.84 14.99 -10.36
N ARG A 17 -10.35 14.60 -11.55
CA ARG A 17 -10.21 13.21 -11.99
C ARG A 17 -11.52 12.38 -11.92
N ASN A 18 -12.67 13.05 -12.01
CA ASN A 18 -14.01 12.46 -11.81
C ASN A 18 -14.78 12.15 -13.11
N GLN A 19 -14.10 12.10 -14.26
CA GLN A 19 -14.72 11.87 -15.57
C GLN A 19 -15.27 10.44 -15.74
N PHE A 20 -14.81 9.50 -14.92
CA PHE A 20 -15.15 8.08 -15.04
C PHE A 20 -15.92 7.62 -13.81
N LYS A 21 -16.99 6.86 -14.03
CA LYS A 21 -17.71 6.19 -12.94
C LYS A 21 -16.78 5.18 -12.28
N GLY A 22 -16.58 5.34 -10.98
CA GLY A 22 -15.77 4.45 -10.17
C GLY A 22 -16.44 3.10 -9.88
N VAL A 23 -15.61 2.08 -9.64
CA VAL A 23 -16.02 0.75 -9.16
C VAL A 23 -15.27 0.38 -7.88
N GLY A 24 -15.82 -0.58 -7.13
CA GLY A 24 -15.23 -1.07 -5.89
C GLY A 24 -15.30 -0.06 -4.75
N MET A 25 -14.65 -0.39 -3.63
CA MET A 25 -14.71 0.40 -2.39
C MET A 25 -14.13 1.81 -2.55
N PHE A 26 -13.12 1.95 -3.41
CA PHE A 26 -12.39 3.20 -3.60
C PHE A 26 -12.77 3.95 -4.87
N SER A 27 -13.90 3.60 -5.51
CA SER A 27 -14.37 4.26 -6.74
C SER A 27 -13.29 4.33 -7.85
N MET A 28 -12.57 3.22 -8.06
CA MET A 28 -11.52 3.13 -9.07
C MET A 28 -12.11 3.26 -10.49
N PRO A 29 -11.53 4.09 -11.38
CA PRO A 29 -11.92 4.09 -12.79
C PRO A 29 -11.80 2.70 -13.40
N LEU A 30 -12.78 2.30 -14.22
CA LEU A 30 -12.77 0.99 -14.86
C LEU A 30 -12.02 1.04 -16.20
N ILE A 31 -10.96 0.24 -16.32
CA ILE A 31 -10.36 -0.11 -17.60
C ILE A 31 -11.16 -1.29 -18.17
N LYS A 32 -11.77 -1.07 -19.34
CA LYS A 32 -12.60 -2.06 -20.03
C LYS A 32 -11.76 -3.07 -20.80
N MET A 33 -12.25 -4.28 -20.92
CA MET A 33 -11.68 -5.30 -21.78
C MET A 33 -11.78 -4.85 -23.24
N GLN A 34 -10.67 -4.98 -23.96
CA GLN A 34 -10.59 -4.76 -25.39
C GLN A 34 -9.92 -5.97 -26.02
N ASP A 35 -10.35 -6.29 -27.24
CA ASP A 35 -9.66 -7.29 -28.05
C ASP A 35 -8.44 -6.65 -28.71
N ILE A 36 -7.26 -7.19 -28.38
CA ILE A 36 -5.96 -6.67 -28.78
C ILE A 36 -5.18 -7.85 -29.37
N SER A 37 -4.73 -7.71 -30.61
CA SER A 37 -3.90 -8.76 -31.23
C SER A 37 -2.55 -8.84 -30.53
N LEU A 38 -2.16 -10.07 -30.19
CA LEU A 38 -0.92 -10.39 -29.47
C LEU A 38 -0.01 -11.33 -30.29
N GLU A 39 -0.30 -11.57 -31.57
CA GLU A 39 0.43 -12.51 -32.43
C GLU A 39 1.89 -12.11 -32.67
N LYS A 40 2.19 -10.81 -32.68
CA LYS A 40 3.53 -10.24 -32.82
C LYS A 40 3.78 -9.17 -31.75
N LEU A 41 3.59 -9.55 -30.49
CA LEU A 41 3.74 -8.61 -29.38
C LEU A 41 5.20 -8.15 -29.26
N SER A 42 5.47 -6.89 -29.63
CA SER A 42 6.73 -6.21 -29.36
C SER A 42 6.47 -5.00 -28.48
N LEU A 43 7.33 -4.78 -27.48
CA LEU A 43 7.20 -3.67 -26.53
C LEU A 43 8.16 -2.52 -26.82
N ILE A 44 7.75 -1.31 -26.46
CA ILE A 44 8.60 -0.10 -26.42
C ILE A 44 8.37 0.69 -25.13
N GLY A 45 9.45 1.11 -24.48
CA GLY A 45 9.37 1.95 -23.29
C GLY A 45 8.74 3.29 -23.61
N TYR A 46 7.87 3.78 -22.73
CA TYR A 46 7.22 5.08 -22.87
C TYR A 46 8.22 6.24 -23.08
N ASP A 47 9.41 6.16 -22.49
CA ASP A 47 10.49 7.15 -22.65
C ASP A 47 11.10 7.19 -24.06
N LYS A 48 10.91 6.13 -24.85
CA LYS A 48 11.43 5.99 -26.22
C LYS A 48 10.38 6.24 -27.30
N ILE A 49 9.13 6.57 -26.95
CA ILE A 49 8.04 6.65 -27.93
C ILE A 49 8.31 7.67 -29.03
N ASN A 50 9.05 8.74 -28.78
CA ASN A 50 9.35 9.77 -29.79
C ASN A 50 10.50 9.39 -30.74
N GLN A 51 11.18 8.28 -30.48
CA GLN A 51 12.36 7.83 -31.22
C GLN A 51 12.05 6.70 -32.21
N SER A 52 10.79 6.27 -32.29
CA SER A 52 10.34 5.14 -33.11
C SER A 52 9.18 5.56 -34.00
N ASP A 53 9.08 5.02 -35.20
CA ASP A 53 7.87 5.16 -36.05
C ASP A 53 7.10 3.83 -36.21
N GLU A 54 7.53 2.81 -35.45
CA GLU A 54 6.93 1.47 -35.51
C GLU A 54 5.56 1.43 -34.82
N LYS A 55 4.52 1.45 -35.64
CA LYS A 55 3.12 1.48 -35.22
C LYS A 55 2.63 0.16 -34.61
N GLU A 56 3.31 -0.95 -34.89
CA GLU A 56 2.91 -2.29 -34.42
C GLU A 56 3.30 -2.55 -32.96
N LYS A 57 4.18 -1.71 -32.40
CA LYS A 57 4.65 -1.85 -31.02
C LYS A 57 3.59 -1.49 -29.99
N THR A 58 3.70 -2.11 -28.82
CA THR A 58 2.89 -1.82 -27.63
C THR A 58 3.71 -1.03 -26.63
N VAL A 59 3.20 0.12 -26.18
CA VAL A 59 3.92 0.97 -25.23
C VAL A 59 3.82 0.40 -23.82
N HIS A 60 4.94 0.29 -23.10
CA HIS A 60 4.97 -0.14 -21.69
C HIS A 60 5.56 0.93 -20.77
N PHE A 61 5.28 0.78 -19.48
CA PHE A 61 5.68 1.70 -18.42
C PHE A 61 6.53 1.05 -17.33
N PHE A 62 7.11 -0.13 -17.60
CA PHE A 62 8.11 -0.79 -16.74
C PHE A 62 9.43 0.02 -16.71
N LEU A 63 9.37 1.20 -16.10
CA LEU A 63 10.35 2.27 -16.04
C LEU A 63 10.27 2.91 -14.64
N ASP A 64 11.20 3.81 -14.31
CA ASP A 64 11.07 4.63 -13.11
C ASP A 64 9.93 5.66 -13.26
N ASP A 65 9.11 5.84 -12.21
CA ASP A 65 7.94 6.74 -12.20
C ASP A 65 8.21 8.14 -12.80
N TYR A 66 9.36 8.74 -12.49
CA TYR A 66 9.70 10.10 -12.97
C TYR A 66 9.76 10.20 -14.50
N ARG A 67 10.01 9.09 -15.21
CA ARG A 67 10.07 9.06 -16.68
C ARG A 67 8.71 9.20 -17.32
N PHE A 68 7.64 8.83 -16.61
CA PHE A 68 6.30 8.81 -17.16
C PHE A 68 5.26 9.59 -16.34
N GLU A 69 5.64 10.23 -15.23
CA GLU A 69 4.75 11.05 -14.40
C GLU A 69 3.92 12.07 -15.23
N SER A 70 4.48 12.56 -16.34
CA SER A 70 3.79 13.45 -17.29
C SER A 70 2.50 12.86 -17.88
N ILE A 71 2.36 11.53 -18.02
CA ILE A 71 1.15 10.90 -18.55
C ILE A 71 -0.05 11.08 -17.63
N TYR A 72 0.18 11.19 -16.32
CA TYR A 72 -0.89 11.46 -15.36
C TYR A 72 -1.15 12.96 -15.21
N LYS A 73 -0.09 13.78 -15.20
CA LYS A 73 -0.20 15.23 -15.01
C LYS A 73 -0.81 15.93 -16.24
N ASN A 74 -0.25 15.65 -17.41
CA ASN A 74 -0.58 16.30 -18.68
C ASN A 74 -0.85 15.24 -19.78
N PRO A 75 -1.92 14.44 -19.64
CA PRO A 75 -2.18 13.32 -20.56
C PRO A 75 -2.47 13.77 -22.00
N ASP A 76 -3.15 14.90 -22.19
CA ASP A 76 -3.57 15.39 -23.51
C ASP A 76 -2.38 15.55 -24.48
N ASP A 77 -1.23 16.01 -23.99
CA ASP A 77 0.01 16.19 -24.77
C ASP A 77 0.54 14.89 -25.39
N LYS A 78 0.09 13.74 -24.88
CA LYS A 78 0.63 12.41 -25.23
C LYS A 78 -0.29 11.64 -26.17
N ILE A 79 -1.55 12.06 -26.29
CA ILE A 79 -2.59 11.29 -26.98
C ILE A 79 -2.27 11.07 -28.46
N GLU A 80 -1.94 12.14 -29.19
CA GLU A 80 -1.68 12.03 -30.63
C GLU A 80 -0.46 11.17 -30.95
N ARG A 81 0.52 11.14 -30.04
CA ARG A 81 1.66 10.24 -30.18
C ARG A 81 1.28 8.79 -29.86
N LEU A 82 0.58 8.56 -28.75
CA LEU A 82 0.21 7.22 -28.29
C LEU A 82 -0.78 6.51 -29.22
N LYS A 83 -1.67 7.25 -29.91
CA LYS A 83 -2.58 6.70 -30.94
C LYS A 83 -1.87 6.03 -32.12
N LYS A 84 -0.59 6.31 -32.34
CA LYS A 84 0.19 5.71 -33.44
C LYS A 84 0.59 4.26 -33.16
N PHE A 85 0.50 3.80 -31.92
CA PHE A 85 0.91 2.46 -31.49
C PHE A 85 -0.28 1.48 -31.47
N ASN A 86 0.01 0.18 -31.52
CA ASN A 86 -1.01 -0.88 -31.52
C ASN A 86 -1.84 -0.86 -30.23
N ALA A 87 -1.15 -0.70 -29.09
CA ALA A 87 -1.75 -0.61 -27.77
C ALA A 87 -0.80 0.11 -26.80
N VAL A 88 -1.34 0.48 -25.64
CA VAL A 88 -0.60 1.12 -24.56
C VAL A 88 -0.94 0.41 -23.25
N MET A 89 0.07 -0.01 -22.49
CA MET A 89 -0.17 -0.53 -21.15
C MET A 89 -0.53 0.61 -20.18
N SER A 90 -1.37 0.37 -19.17
CA SER A 90 -1.59 1.40 -18.14
C SER A 90 -0.30 1.62 -17.33
N PRO A 91 -0.05 2.83 -16.80
CA PRO A 91 1.24 3.17 -16.21
C PRO A 91 1.51 2.38 -14.93
N ASP A 92 2.74 1.90 -14.78
CA ASP A 92 3.14 1.01 -13.69
C ASP A 92 3.79 1.78 -12.54
N PHE A 93 3.02 2.65 -11.88
CA PHE A 93 3.51 3.43 -10.75
C PHE A 93 4.00 2.54 -9.62
N SER A 94 5.13 2.89 -9.04
CA SER A 94 5.82 2.10 -8.03
C SER A 94 4.93 1.83 -6.81
N MET A 95 4.90 0.59 -6.35
CA MET A 95 4.26 0.16 -5.11
C MET A 95 5.23 -0.76 -4.38
N PHE A 96 5.95 -0.23 -3.39
CA PHE A 96 6.82 -1.03 -2.53
C PHE A 96 6.07 -1.45 -1.26
N THR A 97 6.50 -2.53 -0.62
CA THR A 97 5.89 -3.04 0.61
C THR A 97 6.05 -2.04 1.77
N GLU A 98 7.10 -1.23 1.77
CA GLU A 98 7.36 -0.19 2.77
C GLU A 98 6.60 1.12 2.52
N MET A 99 5.97 1.29 1.35
CA MET A 99 5.16 2.48 1.08
C MET A 99 3.89 2.44 1.95
N PRO A 100 3.48 3.58 2.56
CA PRO A 100 2.18 3.66 3.21
C PRO A 100 1.06 3.24 2.27
N VAL A 101 0.08 2.49 2.78
CA VAL A 101 -1.04 1.96 1.99
C VAL A 101 -1.81 3.05 1.24
N SER A 102 -1.86 4.28 1.77
CA SER A 102 -2.47 5.43 1.12
C SER A 102 -1.75 5.84 -0.17
N LEU A 103 -0.42 5.77 -0.20
CA LEU A 103 0.38 6.06 -1.39
C LEU A 103 0.23 4.93 -2.42
N GLN A 104 0.22 3.68 -1.95
CA GLN A 104 -0.05 2.52 -2.80
C GLN A 104 -1.44 2.63 -3.48
N LEU A 105 -2.47 3.02 -2.71
CA LEU A 105 -3.82 3.26 -3.21
C LEU A 105 -3.84 4.38 -4.24
N TYR A 106 -3.17 5.50 -3.96
CA TYR A 106 -3.06 6.61 -4.91
C TYR A 106 -2.38 6.19 -6.21
N ASN A 107 -1.31 5.40 -6.14
CA ASN A 107 -0.60 4.90 -7.31
C ASN A 107 -1.46 3.95 -8.16
N CYS A 108 -2.23 3.08 -7.49
CA CYS A 108 -3.24 2.25 -8.15
C CYS A 108 -4.31 3.12 -8.83
N PHE A 109 -4.82 4.15 -8.17
CA PHE A 109 -5.78 5.09 -8.77
C PHE A 109 -5.22 5.78 -10.01
N ARG A 110 -3.98 6.30 -9.95
CA ARG A 110 -3.32 6.94 -11.10
C ARG A 110 -3.22 6.00 -12.29
N ASN A 111 -2.86 4.73 -12.07
CA ASN A 111 -2.86 3.69 -13.10
C ASN A 111 -4.25 3.54 -13.74
N ARG A 112 -5.29 3.33 -12.94
CA ARG A 112 -6.66 3.12 -13.43
C ARG A 112 -7.21 4.33 -14.17
N TRP A 113 -7.00 5.53 -13.62
CA TRP A 113 -7.46 6.76 -14.23
C TRP A 113 -6.79 7.00 -15.59
N VAL A 114 -5.46 6.84 -15.69
CA VAL A 114 -4.78 6.97 -16.98
C VAL A 114 -5.27 5.92 -17.97
N GLY A 115 -5.44 4.66 -17.56
CA GLY A 115 -5.96 3.63 -18.44
C GLY A 115 -7.35 3.96 -19.00
N ALA A 116 -8.30 4.33 -18.14
CA ALA A 116 -9.65 4.75 -18.55
C ALA A 116 -9.61 6.01 -19.43
N TYR A 117 -8.72 6.95 -19.11
CA TYR A 117 -8.52 8.17 -19.90
C TYR A 117 -8.01 7.86 -21.30
N LEU A 118 -6.99 7.02 -21.45
CA LEU A 118 -6.48 6.62 -22.76
C LEU A 118 -7.56 5.88 -23.58
N GLN A 119 -8.34 4.99 -22.96
CA GLN A 119 -9.48 4.35 -23.64
C GLN A 119 -10.51 5.36 -24.14
N SER A 120 -10.83 6.38 -23.34
CA SER A 120 -11.77 7.45 -23.74
C SER A 120 -11.29 8.25 -24.96
N LYS A 121 -9.98 8.21 -25.25
CA LYS A 121 -9.36 8.86 -26.41
C LYS A 121 -9.15 7.92 -27.59
N GLY A 122 -9.72 6.71 -27.55
CA GLY A 122 -9.66 5.73 -28.63
C GLY A 122 -8.38 4.89 -28.67
N ILE A 123 -7.57 4.92 -27.62
CA ILE A 123 -6.35 4.10 -27.51
C ILE A 123 -6.72 2.73 -26.94
N LYS A 124 -6.18 1.66 -27.53
CA LYS A 124 -6.30 0.30 -26.97
C LYS A 124 -5.40 0.18 -25.75
N VAL A 125 -5.96 -0.24 -24.61
CA VAL A 125 -5.24 -0.29 -23.34
C VAL A 125 -5.15 -1.70 -22.79
N ILE A 126 -3.95 -2.09 -22.36
CA ILE A 126 -3.71 -3.30 -21.58
C ILE A 126 -3.46 -2.88 -20.12
N PRO A 127 -4.32 -3.24 -19.15
CA PRO A 127 -4.08 -2.89 -17.76
C PRO A 127 -2.83 -3.58 -17.20
N THR A 128 -1.93 -2.80 -16.61
CA THR A 128 -0.82 -3.29 -15.80
C THR A 128 -1.28 -3.48 -14.36
N VAL A 129 -0.96 -4.63 -13.77
CA VAL A 129 -1.29 -4.99 -12.40
C VAL A 129 -0.01 -5.06 -11.58
N ARG A 130 0.00 -4.31 -10.47
CA ARG A 130 1.07 -4.29 -9.48
C ARG A 130 0.44 -4.29 -8.09
N TRP A 131 1.12 -4.90 -7.12
CA TRP A 131 0.76 -4.90 -5.71
C TRP A 131 1.99 -4.59 -4.86
N GLY A 132 1.76 -3.91 -3.73
CA GLY A 132 2.78 -3.57 -2.74
C GLY A 132 2.66 -4.49 -1.53
N SER A 133 2.07 -4.03 -0.43
CA SER A 133 1.80 -4.86 0.76
C SER A 133 0.58 -5.78 0.57
N LEU A 134 0.34 -6.73 1.48
CA LEU A 134 -0.89 -7.56 1.47
C LEU A 134 -2.16 -6.72 1.57
N GLU A 135 -2.12 -5.58 2.25
CA GLU A 135 -3.27 -4.67 2.37
C GLU A 135 -3.66 -4.09 1.00
N SER A 136 -2.70 -4.00 0.07
CA SER A 136 -2.98 -3.54 -1.29
C SER A 136 -3.93 -4.45 -2.06
N PHE A 137 -4.08 -5.71 -1.65
CA PHE A 137 -5.01 -6.67 -2.27
C PHE A 137 -6.47 -6.22 -2.12
N ASN A 138 -6.77 -5.30 -1.21
CA ASN A 138 -8.09 -4.70 -1.07
C ASN A 138 -8.47 -3.77 -2.23
N PHE A 139 -7.52 -3.34 -3.06
CA PHE A 139 -7.80 -2.38 -4.15
C PHE A 139 -7.01 -2.62 -5.45
N CYS A 140 -5.86 -3.29 -5.41
CA CYS A 140 -4.95 -3.38 -6.55
C CYS A 140 -5.47 -4.25 -7.72
N PHE A 141 -6.57 -4.97 -7.51
CA PHE A 141 -7.26 -5.76 -8.54
C PHE A 141 -8.58 -5.11 -9.01
N ASP A 142 -9.03 -4.04 -8.35
CA ASP A 142 -10.23 -3.30 -8.75
C ASP A 142 -9.93 -2.39 -9.94
N GLY A 143 -10.99 -1.88 -10.59
CA GLY A 143 -10.86 -0.98 -11.75
C GLY A 143 -10.35 -1.68 -13.02
N ILE A 144 -10.35 -3.01 -13.05
CA ILE A 144 -10.03 -3.81 -14.24
C ILE A 144 -11.21 -4.73 -14.53
N GLU A 145 -11.74 -4.66 -15.75
CA GLU A 145 -12.84 -5.54 -16.16
C GLU A 145 -12.39 -7.01 -16.22
N GLN A 146 -13.26 -7.91 -15.78
CA GLN A 146 -12.95 -9.34 -15.79
C GLN A 146 -12.72 -9.85 -17.21
N GLY A 147 -11.77 -10.76 -17.39
CA GLY A 147 -11.41 -11.30 -18.71
C GLY A 147 -10.43 -10.45 -19.50
N CYS A 148 -9.97 -9.29 -18.99
CA CYS A 148 -8.92 -8.51 -19.63
C CYS A 148 -7.64 -9.33 -19.84
N THR A 149 -6.94 -9.08 -20.94
CA THR A 149 -5.50 -9.32 -20.99
C THR A 149 -4.83 -8.35 -20.03
N VAL A 150 -3.94 -8.83 -19.17
CA VAL A 150 -3.23 -8.00 -18.17
C VAL A 150 -1.72 -8.10 -18.34
N ALA A 151 -1.00 -7.07 -17.91
CA ALA A 151 0.45 -7.08 -17.84
C ALA A 151 0.95 -7.10 -16.39
N VAL A 152 1.99 -7.88 -16.11
CA VAL A 152 2.71 -7.95 -14.83
C VAL A 152 4.22 -7.93 -15.08
N SER A 153 5.01 -7.60 -14.08
CA SER A 153 6.47 -7.66 -14.15
C SER A 153 7.03 -8.55 -13.05
N THR A 154 7.94 -9.46 -13.40
CA THR A 154 8.77 -10.20 -12.44
C THR A 154 10.16 -9.57 -12.29
N LEU A 155 10.46 -8.56 -13.09
CA LEU A 155 11.73 -7.84 -13.03
C LEU A 155 11.94 -7.22 -11.64
N GLY A 156 13.11 -7.48 -11.04
CA GLY A 156 13.47 -7.01 -9.70
C GLY A 156 12.95 -7.86 -8.54
N ILE A 157 12.16 -8.90 -8.81
CA ILE A 157 11.62 -9.79 -7.78
C ILE A 157 12.61 -10.93 -7.53
N LYS A 158 13.40 -10.81 -6.44
CA LYS A 158 14.42 -11.80 -6.07
C LYS A 158 13.95 -12.72 -4.94
N ASN A 159 13.85 -12.16 -3.74
CA ASN A 159 13.61 -12.93 -2.51
C ASN A 159 12.13 -12.96 -2.09
N GLU A 160 11.26 -12.37 -2.89
CA GLU A 160 9.84 -12.17 -2.57
C GLU A 160 8.90 -12.98 -3.49
N LYS A 161 9.41 -14.09 -4.07
CA LYS A 161 8.62 -14.97 -4.95
C LYS A 161 7.28 -15.35 -4.31
N SER A 162 7.27 -15.74 -3.03
CA SER A 162 6.04 -16.13 -2.33
C SER A 162 5.01 -14.99 -2.28
N HIS A 163 5.46 -13.78 -1.96
CA HIS A 163 4.60 -12.59 -1.91
C HIS A 163 4.06 -12.21 -3.30
N PHE A 164 4.92 -12.27 -4.32
CA PHE A 164 4.48 -12.12 -5.70
C PHE A 164 3.43 -13.17 -6.07
N MET A 165 3.67 -14.45 -5.76
CA MET A 165 2.74 -15.52 -6.09
C MET A 165 1.39 -15.39 -5.38
N LEU A 166 1.34 -14.84 -4.16
CA LEU A 166 0.08 -14.52 -3.48
C LEU A 166 -0.73 -13.48 -4.29
N GLY A 167 -0.11 -12.37 -4.66
CA GLY A 167 -0.78 -11.32 -5.44
C GLY A 167 -1.14 -11.78 -6.86
N TYR A 168 -0.28 -12.58 -7.49
CA TYR A 168 -0.52 -13.16 -8.80
C TYR A 168 -1.73 -14.10 -8.81
N ASN A 169 -1.85 -14.96 -7.80
CA ASN A 169 -2.99 -15.88 -7.68
C ASN A 169 -4.29 -15.14 -7.36
N GLU A 170 -4.25 -14.11 -6.51
CA GLU A 170 -5.41 -13.26 -6.24
C GLU A 170 -5.85 -12.46 -7.48
N MET A 171 -4.90 -11.90 -8.24
CA MET A 171 -5.16 -11.27 -9.55
C MET A 171 -5.90 -12.23 -10.47
N ARG A 172 -5.41 -13.45 -10.63
CA ARG A 172 -6.06 -14.46 -11.48
C ARG A 172 -7.46 -14.81 -11.00
N ARG A 173 -7.67 -14.93 -9.69
CA ARG A 173 -8.97 -15.26 -9.10
C ARG A 173 -10.01 -14.16 -9.35
N ARG A 174 -9.62 -12.89 -9.21
CA ARG A 174 -10.53 -11.74 -9.27
C ARG A 174 -10.74 -11.23 -10.70
N ILE A 175 -9.68 -11.08 -11.48
CA ILE A 175 -9.72 -10.53 -12.84
C ILE A 175 -9.99 -11.63 -13.87
N ARG A 176 -9.62 -12.88 -13.58
CA ARG A 176 -9.78 -14.02 -14.52
C ARG A 176 -9.23 -13.68 -15.92
N PRO A 177 -7.96 -13.27 -16.02
CA PRO A 177 -7.42 -12.75 -17.27
C PRO A 177 -7.40 -13.84 -18.35
N LYS A 178 -7.77 -13.47 -19.57
CA LYS A 178 -7.68 -14.37 -20.74
C LYS A 178 -6.23 -14.67 -21.10
N LYS A 179 -5.37 -13.66 -21.00
CA LYS A 179 -3.93 -13.76 -21.27
C LYS A 179 -3.16 -12.87 -20.31
N ILE A 180 -1.92 -13.25 -20.00
CA ILE A 180 -1.04 -12.54 -19.08
C ILE A 180 0.26 -12.23 -19.81
N ILE A 181 0.62 -10.96 -19.92
CA ILE A 181 1.92 -10.54 -20.43
C ILE A 181 2.85 -10.39 -19.22
N CYS A 182 3.93 -11.17 -19.19
CA CYS A 182 4.93 -11.14 -18.13
C CYS A 182 6.19 -10.45 -18.65
N TYR A 183 6.50 -9.27 -18.10
CA TYR A 183 7.74 -8.57 -18.39
C TYR A 183 8.86 -9.06 -17.47
N GLY A 184 9.86 -9.70 -18.07
CA GLY A 184 10.84 -10.52 -17.37
C GLY A 184 10.44 -12.00 -17.32
N LYS A 185 11.35 -12.83 -16.80
CA LYS A 185 11.18 -14.29 -16.76
C LYS A 185 10.04 -14.70 -15.81
N PRO A 186 9.01 -15.43 -16.27
CA PRO A 186 7.98 -15.98 -15.39
C PRO A 186 8.56 -16.96 -14.38
N PHE A 187 7.97 -17.03 -13.19
CA PHE A 187 8.27 -18.13 -12.27
C PHE A 187 7.59 -19.42 -12.74
N GLU A 188 8.23 -20.57 -12.48
CA GLU A 188 7.70 -21.89 -12.84
C GLU A 188 6.27 -22.14 -12.31
N ASP A 189 5.94 -21.57 -11.15
CA ASP A 189 4.62 -21.72 -10.51
C ASP A 189 3.54 -20.79 -11.09
N MET A 190 3.89 -19.87 -11.99
CA MET A 190 2.92 -18.97 -12.63
C MET A 190 2.05 -19.76 -13.62
N LYS A 191 0.78 -19.96 -13.25
CA LYS A 191 -0.21 -20.68 -14.07
C LYS A 191 -1.01 -19.72 -14.94
N GLY A 192 -1.28 -20.10 -16.18
CA GLY A 192 -2.17 -19.36 -17.09
C GLY A 192 -1.63 -19.34 -18.51
N ASP A 193 -2.31 -18.63 -19.41
CA ASP A 193 -1.80 -18.33 -20.74
C ASP A 193 -0.88 -17.11 -20.64
N ILE A 194 0.43 -17.37 -20.54
CA ILE A 194 1.45 -16.36 -20.27
C ILE A 194 2.29 -16.14 -21.54
N ILE A 195 2.44 -14.87 -21.92
CA ILE A 195 3.44 -14.43 -22.89
C ILE A 195 4.62 -13.85 -22.10
N GLU A 196 5.78 -14.48 -22.21
CA GLU A 196 7.04 -13.94 -21.68
C GLU A 196 7.57 -12.84 -22.59
N ILE A 197 8.00 -11.73 -22.01
CA ILE A 197 8.71 -10.65 -22.68
C ILE A 197 10.09 -10.49 -22.05
N ASP A 198 11.13 -10.73 -22.85
CA ASP A 198 12.50 -10.56 -22.39
C ASP A 198 12.86 -9.06 -22.27
N TYR A 199 13.26 -8.67 -21.06
CA TYR A 199 13.76 -7.34 -20.74
C TYR A 199 14.97 -6.94 -21.60
N ALA A 200 15.90 -7.86 -21.83
CA ALA A 200 17.15 -7.58 -22.55
C ALA A 200 16.86 -7.29 -24.02
N GLU A 201 15.95 -8.04 -24.63
CA GLU A 201 15.50 -7.84 -26.01
C GLU A 201 14.81 -6.48 -26.20
N THR A 202 13.91 -6.11 -25.29
CA THR A 202 13.22 -4.81 -25.36
C THR A 202 14.14 -3.59 -25.19
N ASN A 203 15.34 -3.78 -24.62
CA ASN A 203 16.28 -2.69 -24.35
C ASN A 203 17.58 -2.74 -25.20
N ASN A 204 17.69 -3.66 -26.17
CA ASN A 204 18.86 -3.82 -27.03
C ASN A 204 20.19 -3.95 -26.24
N LEU A 205 20.15 -4.59 -25.07
CA LEU A 205 21.33 -4.75 -24.23
C LEU A 205 22.16 -5.93 -24.75
N LYS A 206 23.32 -5.66 -25.36
CA LYS A 206 24.18 -6.70 -25.96
C LYS A 206 24.79 -7.70 -24.97
N HIS A 207 24.78 -7.39 -23.68
CA HIS A 207 25.11 -8.31 -22.59
C HIS A 207 24.38 -7.80 -21.34
N TYR A 208 23.40 -8.54 -20.84
CA TYR A 208 22.66 -8.16 -19.64
C TYR A 208 23.40 -8.67 -18.40
N GLU A 209 24.11 -7.77 -17.71
CA GLU A 209 24.29 -7.90 -16.27
C GLU A 209 23.12 -7.16 -15.59
N PRO A 210 22.39 -7.77 -14.64
CA PRO A 210 21.26 -7.13 -13.98
C PRO A 210 21.68 -5.80 -13.35
N ILE A 211 20.96 -4.71 -13.63
CA ILE A 211 21.15 -3.45 -12.90
C ILE A 211 20.62 -3.68 -11.48
N TYR A 212 21.54 -3.76 -10.52
CA TYR A 212 21.21 -3.92 -9.11
C TYR A 212 20.86 -2.56 -8.52
N VAL A 213 19.59 -2.32 -8.23
CA VAL A 213 19.22 -1.30 -7.24
C VAL A 213 19.57 -1.88 -5.88
N THR A 214 20.78 -1.59 -5.39
CA THR A 214 21.10 -1.75 -3.97
C THR A 214 20.17 -0.85 -3.17
N LYS A 215 19.61 -1.39 -2.08
CA LYS A 215 18.84 -0.59 -1.11
C LYS A 215 19.56 0.72 -0.84
N VAL A 216 18.98 1.84 -1.27
CA VAL A 216 19.38 3.15 -0.75
C VAL A 216 18.68 3.27 0.59
N THR A 217 19.31 2.78 1.66
CA THR A 217 19.02 3.24 3.03
C THR A 217 19.56 4.66 3.16
N GLY A 218 18.85 5.61 2.57
CA GLY A 218 19.03 7.03 2.79
C GLY A 218 17.94 7.51 3.73
N TYR A 219 18.31 7.92 4.94
CA TYR A 219 17.41 8.71 5.77
C TYR A 219 17.07 10.00 5.02
N VAL A 220 15.83 10.13 4.55
CA VAL A 220 15.30 11.44 4.16
C VAL A 220 14.94 12.14 5.46
N LEU A 221 15.82 13.03 5.92
CA LEU A 221 15.44 14.03 6.93
C LEU A 221 14.25 14.83 6.36
N PRO A 222 13.15 15.00 7.10
CA PRO A 222 12.02 15.79 6.62
C PRO A 222 12.50 17.22 6.37
N ARG A 223 12.47 17.64 5.11
CA ARG A 223 12.61 19.06 4.75
C ARG A 223 11.54 19.83 5.50
N GLU A 224 11.97 20.88 6.21
CA GLU A 224 11.09 21.74 6.98
C GLU A 224 9.91 22.24 6.13
N LYS A 225 8.75 22.21 6.78
CA LYS A 225 7.43 22.51 6.23
C LYS A 225 7.37 23.98 5.80
N GLY A 226 7.22 24.23 4.50
CA GLY A 226 6.80 25.53 4.00
C GLY A 226 5.41 25.86 4.55
N GLY A 227 5.32 26.89 5.38
CA GLY A 227 4.08 27.39 5.93
C GLY A 227 3.20 27.99 4.84
N GLY A 228 2.06 27.34 4.58
CA GLY A 228 0.97 27.88 3.78
C GLY A 228 -0.33 27.77 4.56
N SER A 229 -0.78 28.90 5.11
CA SER A 229 -2.06 29.03 5.81
C SER A 229 -3.19 29.20 4.81
N ALA A 230 -4.16 28.29 4.81
CA ALA A 230 -5.53 28.58 4.42
C ALA A 230 -6.40 28.06 5.56
N GLY A 231 -7.18 28.97 6.17
CA GLY A 231 -8.04 28.68 7.32
C GLY A 231 -9.00 27.54 7.02
N GLY A 232 -8.65 26.35 7.50
CA GLY A 232 -9.48 25.16 7.52
C GLY A 232 -9.39 24.59 8.93
N ILE A 233 -10.52 24.12 9.44
CA ILE A 233 -10.65 23.46 10.74
C ILE A 233 -9.51 22.47 10.88
N GLY A 234 -8.68 22.62 11.91
CA GLY A 234 -7.45 21.87 12.08
C GLY A 234 -7.71 20.36 12.11
N ALA A 235 -7.53 19.70 10.97
CA ALA A 235 -7.33 18.27 10.92
C ALA A 235 -5.89 18.01 11.39
N GLY A 236 -5.70 18.04 12.72
CA GLY A 236 -4.58 17.31 13.29
C GLY A 236 -4.70 15.86 12.80
N ASN A 237 -3.59 15.25 12.40
CA ASN A 237 -3.55 13.81 12.18
C ASN A 237 -4.26 13.15 13.40
N PRO A 238 -5.24 12.25 13.19
CA PRO A 238 -5.79 11.51 14.31
C PRO A 238 -4.62 10.89 15.07
N LYS A 239 -4.61 11.03 16.40
CA LYS A 239 -3.59 10.37 17.23
C LYS A 239 -3.60 8.88 16.86
N PRO A 240 -2.41 8.23 16.72
CA PRO A 240 -2.34 6.81 16.45
C PRO A 240 -3.28 6.07 17.41
N THR A 241 -4.23 5.30 16.86
CA THR A 241 -5.11 4.47 17.70
C THR A 241 -4.31 3.28 18.18
N PHE A 242 -4.44 2.95 19.46
CA PHE A 242 -3.79 1.80 20.08
C PHE A 242 -4.19 0.50 19.37
N ASP A 243 -3.21 -0.21 18.81
CA ASP A 243 -3.36 -1.52 18.18
C ASP A 243 -2.77 -2.59 19.09
N GLU A 244 -3.60 -3.49 19.62
CA GLU A 244 -3.20 -4.53 20.58
C GLU A 244 -2.12 -5.49 20.01
N ASN A 245 -2.00 -5.63 18.69
CA ASN A 245 -0.98 -6.48 18.08
C ASN A 245 0.38 -5.79 17.92
N ARG A 246 0.41 -4.45 17.95
CA ARG A 246 1.63 -3.65 17.71
C ARG A 246 2.08 -2.90 18.95
N ASP A 247 1.13 -2.35 19.70
CA ASP A 247 1.34 -1.35 20.74
C ASP A 247 1.26 -1.94 22.16
N MET A 248 1.01 -3.25 22.30
CA MET A 248 1.02 -3.91 23.61
C MET A 248 2.39 -3.81 24.28
N PRO A 249 2.44 -3.40 25.56
CA PRO A 249 3.70 -3.25 26.25
C PRO A 249 4.32 -4.62 26.57
N LYS A 250 5.66 -4.63 26.62
CA LYS A 250 6.43 -5.84 26.95
C LYS A 250 6.30 -6.17 28.44
N PHE A 251 6.44 -7.46 28.76
CA PHE A 251 6.52 -7.94 30.13
C PHE A 251 7.61 -7.21 30.92
N PRO A 252 7.26 -6.48 32.01
CA PRO A 252 8.24 -5.73 32.81
C PRO A 252 9.24 -6.57 33.61
N GLY A 253 9.02 -7.89 33.71
CA GLY A 253 9.89 -8.83 34.42
C GLY A 253 9.30 -9.40 35.71
N TYR A 254 10.00 -10.37 36.32
CA TYR A 254 9.52 -11.17 37.47
C TYR A 254 9.62 -10.52 38.86
N LYS A 255 9.68 -9.19 38.93
CA LYS A 255 9.79 -8.48 40.21
C LYS A 255 8.90 -7.26 40.17
N ASN A 256 8.24 -6.95 41.29
CA ASN A 256 7.48 -5.72 41.43
C ASN A 256 8.43 -4.51 41.52
N LYS A 257 8.93 -4.11 40.35
CA LYS A 257 9.82 -2.99 40.14
C LYS A 257 9.20 -2.06 39.11
N SER A 258 9.67 -0.81 39.12
CA SER A 258 9.21 0.21 38.18
C SER A 258 9.31 -0.30 36.73
N PRO A 259 8.21 -0.32 35.95
CA PRO A 259 8.19 -0.79 34.57
C PRO A 259 9.01 0.08 33.60
N GLY A 260 9.37 1.30 34.01
CA GLY A 260 10.14 2.20 33.16
C GLY A 260 10.22 3.62 33.70
N LYS A 261 10.82 4.50 32.90
CA LYS A 261 10.97 5.92 33.24
C LYS A 261 9.60 6.59 33.40
N GLY A 262 9.42 7.35 34.49
CA GLY A 262 8.20 8.13 34.75
C GLY A 262 7.11 7.38 35.53
N PHE A 263 7.32 6.10 35.88
CA PHE A 263 6.40 5.35 36.74
C PHE A 263 6.70 5.61 38.22
N GLU A 264 5.66 6.03 38.95
CA GLU A 264 5.66 6.22 40.40
C GLU A 264 4.84 5.11 41.05
N TRP A 265 5.29 4.61 42.20
CA TRP A 265 4.52 3.66 42.98
C TRP A 265 3.36 4.35 43.70
N ARG A 266 2.14 3.80 43.55
CA ARG A 266 0.92 4.23 44.23
C ARG A 266 0.32 3.05 44.99
N GLY A 267 0.91 2.77 46.15
CA GLY A 267 0.44 1.75 47.08
C GLY A 267 0.47 2.24 48.52
N SER A 268 -0.22 1.53 49.41
CA SER A 268 -0.26 1.83 50.85
C SER A 268 1.04 1.47 51.58
N SER A 269 1.93 0.72 50.93
CA SER A 269 3.18 0.21 51.49
C SER A 269 4.24 0.11 50.39
N SER A 270 5.39 -0.53 50.64
CA SER A 270 6.46 -0.65 49.64
C SER A 270 6.01 -1.52 48.44
N PRO A 271 6.65 -1.40 47.25
CA PRO A 271 6.38 -2.30 46.13
C PRO A 271 6.54 -3.79 46.45
N GLU A 272 7.41 -4.13 47.40
CA GLU A 272 7.66 -5.52 47.80
C GLU A 272 6.42 -6.17 48.43
N ASP A 273 5.59 -5.38 49.11
CA ASP A 273 4.35 -5.83 49.72
C ASP A 273 3.20 -6.03 48.71
N ASN A 274 3.41 -5.63 47.46
CA ASN A 274 2.48 -5.76 46.34
C ASN A 274 1.06 -5.20 46.58
N LYS A 275 0.91 -4.20 47.45
CA LYS A 275 -0.37 -3.53 47.78
C LYS A 275 -0.48 -2.16 47.11
N GLY A 276 -0.48 -2.16 45.79
CA GLY A 276 -0.52 -0.93 44.99
C GLY A 276 -0.17 -1.16 43.53
N ASN A 277 -0.08 -0.06 42.77
CA ASN A 277 0.20 -0.10 41.34
C ASN A 277 1.29 0.90 40.98
N TRP A 278 2.09 0.61 39.95
CA TRP A 278 2.90 1.62 39.28
C TRP A 278 2.00 2.47 38.39
N TYR A 279 2.19 3.78 38.43
CA TYR A 279 1.40 4.74 37.67
C TYR A 279 2.30 5.80 37.02
N ASN A 280 2.13 6.02 35.73
CA ASN A 280 2.82 7.10 35.03
C ASN A 280 1.86 8.30 34.86
N ARG A 281 2.24 9.45 35.42
CA ARG A 281 1.39 10.66 35.39
C ARG A 281 1.28 11.29 34.01
N GLU A 282 2.32 11.16 33.19
CA GLU A 282 2.39 11.76 31.85
C GLU A 282 1.57 10.95 30.85
N THR A 283 1.67 9.62 30.90
CA THR A 283 0.95 8.73 29.97
C THR A 283 -0.42 8.33 30.48
N GLY A 284 -0.64 8.29 31.80
CA GLY A 284 -1.87 7.78 32.42
C GLY A 284 -1.93 6.25 32.57
N GLU A 285 -0.84 5.57 32.23
CA GLU A 285 -0.72 4.10 32.28
C GLU A 285 -0.56 3.60 33.71
N SER A 286 -1.05 2.38 33.96
CA SER A 286 -0.84 1.71 35.24
C SER A 286 -0.50 0.23 35.07
N TYR A 287 0.40 -0.26 35.92
CA TYR A 287 0.85 -1.64 35.98
C TYR A 287 0.75 -2.18 37.40
N HIS A 288 0.23 -3.40 37.55
CA HIS A 288 0.25 -4.14 38.79
C HIS A 288 0.88 -5.52 38.58
N TRP A 289 1.81 -5.89 39.46
CA TRP A 289 2.45 -7.21 39.38
C TRP A 289 1.56 -8.21 40.09
N ASP A 290 0.82 -9.03 39.36
CA ASP A 290 -0.11 -9.98 39.99
C ASP A 290 0.46 -11.40 39.99
N VAL A 291 0.71 -11.88 41.20
CA VAL A 291 1.26 -13.22 41.49
C VAL A 291 0.29 -14.08 42.29
N ASN A 292 -0.85 -13.54 42.71
CA ASN A 292 -1.76 -14.19 43.64
C ASN A 292 -3.08 -14.54 42.94
N HIS A 293 -3.09 -15.66 42.22
CA HIS A 293 -4.28 -16.19 41.56
C HIS A 293 -4.66 -17.57 42.06
N SER A 294 -5.92 -17.95 41.82
CA SER A 294 -6.40 -19.32 41.96
C SER A 294 -5.57 -20.29 41.09
N GLU A 295 -5.46 -21.55 41.52
CA GLU A 295 -4.69 -22.63 40.87
C GLU A 295 -4.82 -22.61 39.33
N GLY A 296 -3.68 -22.59 38.62
CA GLY A 296 -3.61 -22.69 37.16
C GLY A 296 -3.39 -21.40 36.37
N LYS A 297 -3.19 -20.24 37.01
CA LYS A 297 -2.82 -18.99 36.32
C LYS A 297 -1.36 -18.62 36.57
N GLU A 298 -0.63 -18.41 35.48
CA GLU A 298 0.77 -17.99 35.52
C GLU A 298 0.90 -16.54 36.06
N PRO A 299 2.03 -16.20 36.71
CA PRO A 299 2.35 -14.83 37.10
C PRO A 299 2.29 -13.86 35.91
N HIS A 300 1.65 -12.70 36.10
CA HIS A 300 1.47 -11.74 35.02
C HIS A 300 1.45 -10.29 35.51
N TRP A 301 1.60 -9.37 34.57
CA TRP A 301 1.38 -7.95 34.82
C TRP A 301 0.00 -7.53 34.33
N ASP A 302 -0.74 -6.88 35.22
CA ASP A 302 -1.98 -6.21 34.90
C ASP A 302 -1.70 -4.81 34.39
N TYR A 303 -1.88 -4.61 33.09
CA TYR A 303 -1.74 -3.33 32.42
C TYR A 303 -3.10 -2.66 32.23
N LYS A 304 -3.17 -1.35 32.52
CA LYS A 304 -4.34 -0.51 32.26
C LYS A 304 -3.98 0.60 31.30
N HIS A 305 -4.66 0.61 30.16
CA HIS A 305 -4.49 1.63 29.12
C HIS A 305 -5.07 2.99 29.56
N PRO A 306 -4.45 4.13 29.18
CA PRO A 306 -4.89 5.48 29.58
C PRO A 306 -6.32 5.84 29.13
N GLU A 307 -6.76 5.28 28.00
CA GLU A 307 -8.11 5.54 27.43
C GLU A 307 -9.25 4.85 28.20
N GLY A 308 -8.97 4.12 29.29
CA GLY A 308 -9.98 3.75 30.28
C GLY A 308 -9.96 2.30 30.75
N TRP A 309 -10.70 2.04 31.83
CA TRP A 309 -10.73 0.75 32.54
C TRP A 309 -11.23 -0.45 31.72
N LYS A 310 -11.98 -0.21 30.63
CA LYS A 310 -12.45 -1.25 29.71
C LYS A 310 -11.34 -1.84 28.83
N ARG A 311 -10.14 -1.27 28.85
CA ARG A 311 -8.94 -1.74 28.14
C ARG A 311 -7.84 -2.13 29.13
N GLY A 312 -8.17 -3.09 29.98
CA GLY A 312 -7.21 -3.76 30.85
C GLY A 312 -6.69 -5.03 30.18
N TYR A 313 -5.41 -5.34 30.37
CA TYR A 313 -4.78 -6.53 29.82
C TYR A 313 -3.93 -7.22 30.88
N ARG A 314 -3.79 -8.53 30.75
CA ARG A 314 -2.76 -9.33 31.42
C ARG A 314 -1.62 -9.55 30.45
N ILE A 315 -0.38 -9.39 30.90
CA ILE A 315 0.81 -9.55 30.08
C ILE A 315 1.67 -10.65 30.70
N PHE A 316 2.00 -11.65 29.89
CA PHE A 316 2.75 -12.85 30.29
C PHE A 316 4.20 -12.77 29.83
N GLU A 317 5.06 -13.64 30.39
CA GLU A 317 6.51 -13.66 30.09
C GLU A 317 6.80 -13.90 28.61
N ASP A 318 6.06 -14.81 27.98
CA ASP A 318 6.21 -15.18 26.58
C ASP A 318 5.80 -14.07 25.59
N GLY A 319 5.36 -12.92 26.12
CA GLY A 319 4.89 -11.77 25.36
C GLY A 319 3.44 -11.90 24.89
N SER A 320 2.76 -13.00 25.24
CA SER A 320 1.32 -13.12 25.05
C SER A 320 0.57 -12.20 26.02
N TRP A 321 -0.68 -11.91 25.68
CA TRP A 321 -1.55 -11.07 26.50
C TRP A 321 -2.99 -11.55 26.43
N GLU A 322 -3.74 -11.25 27.49
CA GLU A 322 -5.17 -11.55 27.60
C GLU A 322 -5.93 -10.26 27.95
N GLN A 323 -6.96 -9.91 27.18
CA GLN A 323 -7.82 -8.78 27.53
C GLN A 323 -8.69 -9.12 28.74
N LYS A 324 -8.72 -8.22 29.74
CA LYS A 324 -9.59 -8.35 30.89
C LYS A 324 -11.04 -8.07 30.47
N PHE A 325 -11.82 -9.12 30.26
CA PHE A 325 -13.26 -8.99 30.18
C PHE A 325 -13.81 -8.69 31.58
N PHE A 326 -14.21 -7.45 31.80
CA PHE A 326 -15.06 -7.13 32.94
C PHE A 326 -16.48 -7.57 32.57
N GLU A 327 -16.89 -8.75 33.05
CA GLU A 327 -18.31 -9.09 33.12
C GLU A 327 -18.97 -8.02 34.00
N GLY A 328 -19.63 -7.06 33.35
CA GLY A 328 -20.51 -6.14 34.04
C GLY A 328 -21.56 -6.97 34.76
N ALA A 329 -21.58 -6.83 36.08
CA ALA A 329 -22.67 -7.25 36.94
C ALA A 329 -24.02 -6.81 36.33
N PHE A 330 -24.70 -7.73 35.66
CA PHE A 330 -26.15 -7.76 35.69
C PHE A 330 -26.53 -8.30 37.08
N TYR A 331 -26.60 -7.41 38.06
CA TYR A 331 -27.33 -7.66 39.29
C TYR A 331 -28.30 -6.50 39.52
N TYR A 332 -29.56 -6.91 39.69
CA TYR A 332 -30.78 -6.17 40.02
C TYR A 332 -30.61 -4.84 40.77
N GLY A 333 -31.42 -3.87 40.35
CA GLY A 333 -31.73 -2.61 41.02
C GLY A 333 -32.74 -1.82 40.22
#